data_AF-A0A2V8EWE2-F1
#
_entry.id   AF-A0A2V8EWE2-F1
#
_cell.length_a   1.000
_cell.length_b   1.000
_cell.length_c   1.000
_cell.angle_alpha   90.00
_cell.angle_beta   90.00
_cell.angle_gamma   90.00
#
_symmetry.space_group_name_H-M   'P 1'
#
loop_
_entity.id
_entity.type
_entity.pdbx_description
1 polymer ?
#
loop_
_entity_poly.entity_id
_entity_poly.type
_entity_poly.pdbx_seq_one_letter_code
_entity_poly.pdbx_strand_id
1 'polypeptide(L)'
;MAICRGIQVLNVACGGTLVQDIPTQVAGALAHSLACPPNQSYTLAHEVWLEKDSLLSRLMRERLADADACEVNSRHHQAVKAVAPGFVVCATAPDGVIEAIEDPAQPFCLGVQWHPENFFRTGEFRPLFEGFVDAAGLDRR
;
A
#
# COMPACT_ATOMS: atom_id res chain seq x y z
N MET A 1 -8.60 -6.99 -0.78
CA MET A 1 -7.71 -5.86 -1.05
C MET A 1 -8.25 -4.61 -0.37
N ALA A 2 -7.40 -3.78 0.21
CA ALA A 2 -7.78 -2.54 0.87
C ALA A 2 -6.89 -1.37 0.41
N ILE A 3 -7.47 -0.23 0.00
CA ILE A 3 -6.74 0.88 -0.65
C ILE A 3 -6.92 2.18 0.15
N CYS A 4 -5.82 2.88 0.43
CA CYS A 4 -5.74 4.17 1.13
C CYS A 4 -6.50 4.19 2.47
N ARG A 5 -7.75 4.64 2.50
CA ARG A 5 -8.57 4.53 3.72
C ARG A 5 -8.88 3.07 4.09
N GLY A 6 -8.92 2.19 3.10
CA GLY A 6 -9.17 0.76 3.29
C GLY A 6 -8.14 0.09 4.18
N ILE A 7 -6.83 0.30 3.95
CA ILE A 7 -5.77 -0.26 4.80
C ILE A 7 -5.90 0.23 6.25
N GLN A 8 -6.26 1.50 6.44
CA GLN A 8 -6.45 2.09 7.76
C GLN A 8 -7.65 1.45 8.49
N VAL A 9 -8.77 1.29 7.79
CA VAL A 9 -9.97 0.62 8.33
C VAL A 9 -9.66 -0.85 8.65
N LEU A 10 -8.99 -1.57 7.75
CA LEU A 10 -8.57 -2.96 7.95
C LEU A 10 -7.72 -3.09 9.23
N ASN A 11 -6.68 -2.26 9.35
CA ASN A 11 -5.78 -2.29 10.49
C ASN A 11 -6.52 -1.99 11.80
N VAL A 12 -7.33 -0.93 11.85
CA VAL A 12 -8.08 -0.56 13.07
C VAL A 12 -9.11 -1.63 13.43
N ALA A 13 -9.83 -2.18 12.46
CA ALA A 13 -10.82 -3.23 12.68
C ALA A 13 -10.19 -4.50 13.29
N CYS A 14 -8.93 -4.78 12.95
CA CYS A 14 -8.15 -5.90 13.48
C CYS A 14 -7.36 -5.56 14.76
N GLY A 15 -7.52 -4.38 15.35
CA GLY A 15 -6.92 -4.00 16.63
C GLY A 15 -5.61 -3.20 16.55
N GLY A 16 -5.23 -2.73 15.36
CA GLY A 16 -4.13 -1.79 15.17
C GLY A 16 -4.52 -0.33 15.45
N THR A 17 -3.58 0.60 15.25
CA THR A 17 -3.79 2.05 15.44
C THR A 17 -3.28 2.86 14.26
N LEU A 18 -3.63 4.15 14.21
CA LEU A 18 -3.24 5.08 13.14
C LEU A 18 -2.41 6.25 13.65
N VAL A 19 -1.50 6.71 12.81
CA VAL A 19 -0.98 8.08 12.84
C VAL A 19 -2.14 8.97 12.39
N GLN A 20 -2.55 9.92 13.23
CA GLN A 20 -3.73 10.75 12.96
C GLN A 20 -3.44 11.91 12.02
N ASP A 21 -2.19 12.37 12.01
CA ASP A 21 -1.69 13.41 11.11
C ASP A 21 -0.19 13.25 10.93
N ILE A 22 0.24 12.79 9.75
CA ILE A 22 1.64 12.49 9.43
C ILE A 22 2.53 13.74 9.59
N PRO A 23 2.19 14.91 9.03
CA PRO A 23 3.05 16.10 9.13
C PRO A 23 3.36 16.53 10.56
N THR A 24 2.45 16.33 11.52
CA THR A 24 2.66 16.72 12.92
C THR A 24 3.22 15.60 13.81
N GLN A 25 3.09 14.33 13.42
CA GLN A 25 3.45 13.19 14.29
C GLN A 25 4.68 12.42 13.82
N VAL A 26 5.09 12.55 12.56
CA VAL A 26 6.24 11.85 11.99
C VAL A 26 7.35 12.86 11.69
N ALA A 27 8.43 12.79 12.45
CA ALA A 27 9.56 13.69 12.30
C ALA A 27 10.27 13.42 10.97
N GLY A 28 10.44 14.46 10.14
CA GLY A 28 11.08 14.34 8.83
C GLY A 28 10.20 13.68 7.77
N ALA A 29 8.88 13.66 7.97
CA ALA A 29 7.94 13.08 7.02
C ALA A 29 8.06 13.68 5.61
N LEU A 30 7.97 12.80 4.61
CA LEU A 30 7.76 13.17 3.23
C LEU A 30 6.35 13.74 3.02
N ALA A 31 6.13 14.31 1.84
CA ALA A 31 4.81 14.81 1.47
C ALA A 31 3.89 13.65 1.04
N HIS A 32 3.15 13.10 2.00
CA HIS A 32 2.16 12.02 1.80
C HIS A 32 0.79 12.50 1.25
N SER A 33 0.60 13.81 1.10
CA SER A 33 -0.62 14.37 0.54
C SER A 33 -0.25 15.42 -0.51
N LEU A 34 -0.13 14.97 -1.76
CA LEU A 34 0.12 15.87 -2.88
C LEU A 34 -1.20 16.38 -3.48
N ALA A 35 -1.21 17.67 -3.80
CA ALA A 35 -2.28 18.28 -4.57
C ALA A 35 -2.30 17.63 -5.95
N CYS A 36 -3.42 16.99 -6.28
CA CYS A 36 -3.53 16.19 -7.47
C CYS A 36 -4.54 16.81 -8.44
N PRO A 37 -4.10 17.36 -9.58
CA PRO A 37 -5.01 17.90 -10.59
C PRO A 37 -6.00 16.82 -11.07
N PRO A 38 -7.25 17.19 -11.46
CA PRO A 38 -8.29 16.23 -11.85
C PRO A 38 -7.88 15.22 -12.94
N ASN A 39 -6.88 15.54 -13.77
CA ASN A 39 -6.41 14.71 -14.88
C ASN A 39 -5.01 14.11 -14.66
N GLN A 40 -4.47 14.18 -13.43
CA GLN A 40 -3.13 13.70 -13.09
C GLN A 40 -3.15 12.86 -11.80
N SER A 41 -4.21 12.06 -11.60
CA SER A 41 -4.41 11.21 -10.41
C SER A 41 -3.27 10.20 -10.14
N TYR A 42 -2.39 9.98 -11.12
CA TYR A 42 -1.23 9.10 -11.09
C TYR A 42 0.10 9.82 -10.86
N THR A 43 0.11 11.13 -10.56
CA THR A 43 1.34 11.86 -10.24
C THR A 43 2.09 11.17 -9.11
N LEU A 44 3.33 10.77 -9.40
CA LEU A 44 4.25 10.13 -8.46
C LEU A 44 4.60 11.11 -7.34
N ALA A 45 4.68 10.58 -6.13
CA ALA A 45 4.91 11.34 -4.91
C ALA A 45 6.24 10.96 -4.25
N HIS A 46 6.42 9.67 -4.01
CA HIS A 46 7.62 9.12 -3.37
C HIS A 46 7.78 7.65 -3.75
N GLU A 47 8.98 7.14 -3.55
CA GLU A 47 9.25 5.71 -3.57
C GLU A 47 8.67 5.01 -2.32
N VAL A 48 8.47 3.71 -2.45
CA VAL A 48 8.24 2.79 -1.34
C VAL A 48 9.16 1.59 -1.49
N TRP A 49 9.69 1.11 -0.38
CA TRP A 49 10.52 -0.09 -0.31
C TRP A 49 9.67 -1.26 0.14
N LEU A 50 9.73 -2.35 -0.61
CA LEU A 50 8.93 -3.54 -0.35
C LEU A 50 9.75 -4.57 0.42
N GLU A 51 9.08 -5.25 1.34
CA GLU A 51 9.66 -6.41 2.00
C GLU A 51 9.79 -7.58 1.03
N LYS A 52 10.96 -8.19 1.02
CA LYS A 52 11.25 -9.38 0.20
C LYS A 52 10.30 -10.51 0.55
N ASP A 53 9.91 -11.26 -0.46
CA ASP A 53 9.03 -12.43 -0.36
C ASP A 53 7.62 -12.17 0.21
N SER A 54 7.24 -10.91 0.44
CA SER A 54 5.85 -10.51 0.71
C SER A 54 4.93 -10.86 -0.47
N LEU A 55 3.63 -10.97 -0.22
CA LEU A 55 2.63 -11.11 -1.28
C LEU A 55 2.74 -9.92 -2.24
N LEU A 56 2.90 -8.71 -1.71
CA LEU A 56 3.10 -7.49 -2.50
C LEU A 56 4.33 -7.60 -3.43
N SER A 57 5.50 -7.95 -2.91
CA SER A 57 6.73 -8.13 -3.71
C SER A 57 6.57 -9.22 -4.76
N ARG A 58 5.90 -10.34 -4.43
CA ARG A 58 5.62 -11.42 -5.38
C ARG A 58 4.72 -10.97 -6.54
N LEU A 59 3.65 -10.23 -6.26
CA LEU A 59 2.74 -9.71 -7.29
C LEU A 59 3.41 -8.66 -8.18
N MET A 60 4.27 -7.82 -7.60
CA MET A 60 4.93 -6.74 -8.31
C MET A 60 6.27 -7.13 -8.94
N ARG A 61 6.73 -8.37 -8.80
CA ARG A 61 8.09 -8.83 -9.18
C ARG A 61 8.54 -8.40 -10.58
N GLU A 62 7.67 -8.46 -11.58
CA GLU A 62 7.99 -8.06 -12.97
C GLU A 62 7.97 -6.54 -13.22
N ARG A 63 7.66 -5.76 -12.20
CA ARG A 63 7.51 -4.30 -12.23
C ARG A 63 8.44 -3.59 -11.24
N LEU A 64 9.12 -4.35 -10.37
CA LEU A 64 10.10 -3.80 -9.44
C LEU A 64 11.41 -3.51 -10.15
N ALA A 65 12.04 -2.40 -9.77
CA ALA A 65 13.42 -2.13 -10.09
C ALA A 65 14.36 -3.04 -9.27
N ASP A 66 15.67 -3.01 -9.56
CA ASP A 66 16.69 -3.85 -8.91
C ASP A 66 16.72 -3.77 -7.37
N ALA A 67 16.09 -2.76 -6.76
CA ALA A 67 16.12 -2.47 -5.33
C ALA A 67 14.85 -2.85 -4.55
N ASP A 68 13.96 -3.69 -5.10
CA ASP A 68 12.67 -4.03 -4.47
C ASP A 68 11.84 -2.77 -4.09
N ALA A 69 11.93 -1.73 -4.93
CA ALA A 69 11.28 -0.44 -4.73
C ALA A 69 10.38 -0.08 -5.91
N CYS A 70 9.35 0.72 -5.65
CA CYS A 70 8.52 1.33 -6.69
C CYS A 70 8.06 2.75 -6.33
N GLU A 71 7.83 3.57 -7.36
CA GLU A 71 7.26 4.91 -7.21
C GLU A 71 5.74 4.84 -7.12
N VAL A 72 5.14 5.56 -6.17
CA VAL A 72 3.69 5.57 -5.94
C VAL A 72 3.12 6.98 -5.93
N ASN A 73 1.82 7.11 -6.14
CA ASN A 73 1.10 8.35 -5.84
C ASN A 73 0.77 8.42 -4.34
N SER A 74 0.50 9.62 -3.81
CA SER A 74 0.21 9.76 -2.37
C SER A 74 -0.81 10.85 -2.08
N ARG A 75 -1.87 10.48 -1.34
CA ARG A 75 -3.07 11.30 -1.08
C ARG A 75 -3.67 11.05 0.30
N HIS A 76 -2.81 10.90 1.32
CA HIS A 76 -3.22 10.62 2.69
C HIS A 76 -2.45 11.47 3.70
N HIS A 77 -3.14 11.90 4.75
CA HIS A 77 -2.52 12.53 5.93
C HIS A 77 -2.47 11.60 7.14
N GLN A 78 -3.02 10.39 7.00
CA GLN A 78 -3.10 9.36 8.02
C GLN A 78 -2.41 8.12 7.49
N ALA A 79 -1.87 7.31 8.40
CA ALA A 79 -1.22 6.05 8.07
C ALA A 79 -1.34 5.07 9.23
N VAL A 80 -1.02 3.80 8.97
CA VAL A 80 -0.87 2.80 10.04
C VAL A 80 0.25 3.22 11.00
N LYS A 81 0.00 3.12 12.31
CA LYS A 81 1.00 3.36 13.36
C LYS A 81 1.43 2.06 14.01
N ALA A 82 0.51 1.42 14.74
CA ALA A 82 0.70 0.07 15.25
C ALA A 82 -0.05 -0.90 14.33
N VAL A 83 0.68 -1.85 13.77
CA VAL A 83 0.11 -2.91 12.93
C VAL A 83 -0.71 -3.86 13.80
N ALA A 84 -1.88 -4.25 13.31
CA ALA A 84 -2.77 -5.20 13.98
C ALA A 84 -2.11 -6.57 14.18
N PRO A 85 -2.47 -7.31 15.25
CA PRO A 85 -2.01 -8.69 15.43
C PRO A 85 -2.29 -9.57 14.21
N GLY A 86 -1.30 -10.38 13.82
CA GLY A 86 -1.38 -11.27 12.65
C GLY A 86 -0.97 -10.60 11.33
N PHE A 87 -0.96 -9.27 11.25
CA PHE A 87 -0.49 -8.54 10.07
C PHE A 87 1.01 -8.27 10.16
N VAL A 88 1.64 -8.16 9.00
CA VAL A 88 3.03 -7.72 8.84
C VAL A 88 3.09 -6.49 7.94
N VAL A 89 4.10 -5.64 8.15
CA VAL A 89 4.42 -4.57 7.20
C VAL A 89 5.05 -5.22 5.97
N CYS A 90 4.58 -4.86 4.78
CA CYS A 90 5.18 -5.32 3.52
C CYS A 90 5.66 -4.19 2.61
N ALA A 91 5.41 -2.92 2.96
CA ALA A 91 6.12 -1.80 2.36
C ALA A 91 6.17 -0.58 3.30
N THR A 92 7.25 0.20 3.18
CA THR A 92 7.43 1.48 3.88
C THR A 92 7.98 2.55 2.94
N ALA A 93 7.62 3.81 3.17
CA ALA A 93 8.31 4.95 2.59
C ALA A 93 9.67 5.21 3.31
N PRO A 94 10.62 5.96 2.71
CA PRO A 94 11.93 6.25 3.32
C PRO A 94 11.89 6.96 4.68
N ASP A 95 10.79 7.64 5.00
CA ASP A 95 10.55 8.28 6.30
C ASP A 95 9.98 7.33 7.37
N GLY A 96 9.83 6.04 7.03
CA GLY A 96 9.30 5.01 7.92
C GLY A 96 7.78 4.94 7.99
N VAL A 97 7.05 5.75 7.22
CA VAL A 97 5.59 5.62 7.12
C VAL A 97 5.23 4.28 6.48
N ILE A 98 4.30 3.55 7.10
CA ILE A 98 3.84 2.25 6.62
C ILE A 98 2.93 2.46 5.41
N GLU A 99 3.32 1.86 4.29
CA GLU A 99 2.68 2.01 2.99
C GLU A 99 1.91 0.76 2.58
N ALA A 100 2.28 -0.41 3.09
CA ALA A 100 1.49 -1.62 2.90
C ALA A 100 1.59 -2.56 4.10
N ILE A 101 0.48 -3.27 4.35
CA ILE A 101 0.43 -4.39 5.30
C ILE A 101 -0.26 -5.59 4.63
N GLU A 102 0.08 -6.78 5.09
CA GLU A 102 -0.57 -8.02 4.67
C GLU A 102 -0.76 -8.99 5.83
N ASP A 103 -1.74 -9.88 5.72
CA ASP A 103 -1.88 -11.05 6.60
C ASP A 103 -1.32 -12.28 5.85
N PRO A 104 -0.14 -12.80 6.26
CA PRO A 104 0.51 -13.92 5.60
C PRO A 104 -0.21 -15.27 5.83
N ALA A 105 -1.16 -15.34 6.77
CA ALA A 105 -1.97 -16.54 7.00
C ALA A 105 -3.13 -16.67 6.01
N GLN A 106 -3.43 -15.63 5.22
CA GLN A 106 -4.51 -15.64 4.23
C GLN A 106 -3.94 -15.81 2.82
N PRO A 107 -4.66 -16.51 1.91
CA PRO A 107 -4.27 -16.59 0.50
C PRO A 107 -4.12 -15.21 -0.15
N PHE A 108 -5.00 -14.28 0.24
CA PHE A 108 -4.92 -12.89 -0.15
C PHE A 108 -5.53 -11.97 0.92
N CYS A 109 -4.68 -11.21 1.59
CA CYS A 109 -5.10 -10.09 2.44
C CYS A 109 -4.02 -9.01 2.37
N LEU A 110 -4.22 -8.05 1.47
CA LEU A 110 -3.26 -6.97 1.18
C LEU A 110 -3.95 -5.61 1.32
N GLY A 111 -3.33 -4.73 2.10
CA GLY A 111 -3.66 -3.31 2.21
C GLY A 111 -2.52 -2.45 1.70
N VAL A 112 -2.82 -1.43 0.89
CA VAL A 112 -1.85 -0.44 0.40
C VAL A 112 -2.35 0.97 0.65
N GLN A 113 -1.44 1.91 0.91
CA GLN A 113 -1.76 3.26 1.33
C GLN A 113 -1.88 4.24 0.14
N TRP A 114 -1.16 3.97 -0.95
CA TRP A 114 -1.32 4.66 -2.25
C TRP A 114 -2.59 4.22 -2.99
N HIS A 115 -2.82 4.81 -4.16
CA HIS A 115 -3.99 4.58 -5.02
C HIS A 115 -3.60 3.90 -6.33
N PRO A 116 -3.42 2.56 -6.34
CA PRO A 116 -3.04 1.80 -7.53
C PRO A 116 -4.10 1.87 -8.64
N GLU A 117 -5.37 2.14 -8.31
CA GLU A 117 -6.47 2.29 -9.26
C GLU A 117 -6.29 3.49 -10.20
N ASN A 118 -5.52 4.51 -9.79
CA ASN A 118 -5.26 5.68 -10.63
C ASN A 118 -4.31 5.37 -11.80
N PHE A 119 -3.62 4.24 -11.77
CA PHE A 119 -2.68 3.80 -12.80
C PHE A 119 -3.32 2.86 -13.82
N PHE A 120 -4.65 2.84 -13.94
CA PHE A 120 -5.35 1.90 -14.83
C PHE A 120 -4.96 2.01 -16.32
N ARG A 121 -4.51 3.19 -16.77
CA ARG A 121 -4.12 3.44 -18.17
C ARG A 121 -2.75 2.88 -18.51
N THR A 122 -1.84 2.93 -17.55
CA THR A 122 -0.43 2.59 -17.71
C THR A 122 -0.12 1.18 -17.19
N GLY A 123 -0.92 0.70 -16.22
CA GLY A 123 -0.99 -0.70 -15.82
C GLY A 123 0.10 -1.15 -14.86
N GLU A 124 0.83 -0.23 -14.23
CA GLU A 124 1.93 -0.51 -13.30
C GLU A 124 1.47 -1.42 -12.16
N PHE A 125 0.31 -1.12 -11.57
CA PHE A 125 -0.25 -1.88 -10.45
C PHE A 125 -1.34 -2.89 -10.86
N ARG A 126 -1.48 -3.19 -12.16
CA ARG A 126 -2.40 -4.21 -12.66
C ARG A 126 -2.23 -5.57 -11.95
N PRO A 127 -1.01 -6.07 -11.67
CA PRO A 127 -0.82 -7.36 -10.99
C PRO A 127 -1.47 -7.44 -9.61
N LEU A 128 -1.62 -6.32 -8.90
CA LEU A 128 -2.29 -6.30 -7.60
C LEU A 128 -3.78 -6.68 -7.73
N PHE A 129 -4.45 -6.15 -8.77
CA PHE A 129 -5.85 -6.42 -9.03
C PHE A 129 -6.06 -7.82 -9.61
N GLU A 130 -5.16 -8.29 -10.47
CA GLU A 130 -5.18 -9.66 -10.99
C GLU A 130 -5.04 -10.66 -9.86
N GLY A 131 -4.05 -10.49 -8.96
CA GLY A 131 -3.89 -11.33 -7.78
C GLY A 131 -5.12 -11.34 -6.86
N PHE A 132 -5.81 -10.20 -6.71
CA PHE A 132 -7.06 -10.13 -5.96
C PHE A 132 -8.19 -10.91 -6.63
N VAL A 133 -8.38 -10.77 -7.94
CA VAL A 133 -9.41 -11.49 -8.71
C VAL A 133 -9.15 -12.99 -8.71
N ASP A 134 -7.90 -13.41 -8.90
CA ASP A 134 -7.50 -14.81 -8.87
C ASP A 134 -7.82 -15.44 -7.51
N ALA A 135 -7.46 -14.76 -6.42
CA ALA A 135 -7.76 -15.22 -5.07
C ALA A 135 -9.26 -15.34 -4.81
N ALA A 136 -10.07 -14.39 -5.29
CA ALA A 136 -11.53 -14.46 -5.18
C ALA A 136 -12.14 -15.58 -6.03
N GLY A 137 -11.47 -15.97 -7.12
CA GLY A 137 -11.88 -17.10 -7.98
C GLY A 137 -11.61 -18.48 -7.37
N LEU A 138 -10.64 -18.58 -6.45
CA LEU A 138 -10.30 -19.84 -5.76
C LEU A 138 -11.37 -20.31 -4.78
N ASP A 139 -12.14 -19.36 -4.20
CA ASP A 139 -13.21 -19.64 -3.23
C ASP A 139 -14.51 -20.17 -3.87
N ARG A 140 -14.51 -20.39 -5.20
CA ARG A 140 -15.67 -20.86 -5.99
C ARG A 140 -15.58 -22.34 -6.38
N ARG A 141 -14.70 -23.14 -5.76
CA ARG A 141 -14.53 -24.58 -6.04
C ARG A 141 -14.92 -25.45 -4.87
#